data_AF-A0AAD0PVU4-F1
#
_entry.id   AF-A0AAD0PVU4-F1
#
_cell.length_a   1.000
_cell.length_b   1.000
_cell.length_c   1.000
_cell.angle_alpha   90.00
_cell.angle_beta   90.00
_cell.angle_gamma   90.00
#
_symmetry.space_group_name_H-M   'P 1'
#
loop_
_entity.id
_entity.type
_entity.pdbx_description
1 polymer ?
#
loop_
_entity_poly.entity_id
_entity_poly.type
_entity_poly.pdbx_seq_one_letter_code
_entity_poly.pdbx_strand_id
1 'polypeptide(L)'
;MIVPTYLSQALHQELLARTQRLTSDPASGDALKAWMKLTGITRDQVIRSMLIDNDLQVRIDDNFDPAPFESEGGKQCLKAFDMLLSHPDFRDGIVVYMSGELRGNQLQWLQAFCERLQAKALSNLLLIKPSPKVMARLSGWPPLRVQVAPFVPEQLREEIAEDARKRRQVSALYNITGWTCCREKAKGSALDTMMSGDLGM
;
A
#
# COMPACT_ATOMS: atom_id res chain seq x y z
N MET A 1 7.19 5.50 25.29
CA MET A 1 7.95 4.31 24.86
C MET A 1 6.97 3.17 24.68
N ILE A 2 6.69 2.77 23.45
CA ILE A 2 5.89 1.57 23.17
C ILE A 2 6.92 0.46 22.94
N VAL A 3 6.94 -0.52 23.84
CA VAL A 3 7.80 -1.70 23.72
C VAL A 3 7.46 -2.42 22.41
N PRO A 4 8.43 -2.75 21.54
CA PRO A 4 8.14 -3.62 20.40
C PRO A 4 7.81 -4.99 20.98
N THR A 5 6.57 -5.44 20.85
CA THR A 5 6.21 -6.85 21.07
C THR A 5 6.88 -7.65 19.96
N TYR A 6 8.16 -7.97 20.17
CA TYR A 6 8.87 -8.92 19.33
C TYR A 6 8.12 -10.24 19.40
N LEU A 7 7.68 -10.73 18.25
CA LEU A 7 7.16 -12.08 18.10
C LEU A 7 8.19 -13.06 18.68
N SER A 8 7.74 -14.13 19.34
CA SER A 8 8.67 -15.19 19.70
C SER A 8 9.38 -15.70 18.43
N GLN A 9 10.61 -16.16 18.56
CA GLN A 9 11.41 -16.61 17.42
C GLN A 9 10.65 -17.66 16.57
N ALA A 10 9.91 -18.57 17.22
CA ALA A 10 9.09 -19.56 16.54
C ALA A 10 7.93 -18.92 15.74
N LEU A 11 7.21 -17.95 16.33
CA LEU A 11 6.14 -17.24 15.64
C LEU A 11 6.66 -16.40 14.48
N HIS A 12 7.84 -15.81 14.63
CA HIS A 12 8.49 -15.02 13.60
C HIS A 12 8.90 -15.87 12.39
N GLN A 13 9.52 -17.03 12.61
CA GLN A 13 9.87 -17.97 11.54
C GLN A 13 8.63 -18.49 10.80
N GLU A 14 7.55 -18.79 11.53
CA GLU A 14 6.29 -19.22 10.91
C GLU A 14 5.63 -18.08 10.11
N LEU A 15 5.72 -16.83 10.58
CA LEU A 15 5.24 -15.66 9.84
C LEU A 15 5.99 -15.53 8.51
N LEU A 16 7.33 -15.59 8.54
CA LEU A 16 8.17 -15.52 7.35
C LEU A 16 7.82 -16.59 6.32
N ALA A 17 7.69 -17.85 6.76
CA ALA A 17 7.31 -18.95 5.89
C ALA A 17 5.93 -18.73 5.25
N ARG A 18 4.97 -18.15 5.98
CA ARG A 18 3.63 -17.86 5.46
C ARG A 18 3.61 -16.68 4.50
N THR A 19 4.37 -15.62 4.78
CA THR A 19 4.46 -14.47 3.86
C THR A 19 5.15 -14.85 2.56
N GLN A 20 6.14 -15.74 2.60
CA GLN A 20 6.77 -16.28 1.39
C GLN A 20 5.76 -17.03 0.50
N ARG A 21 4.86 -17.83 1.11
CA ARG A 21 3.83 -18.57 0.36
C ARG A 21 2.82 -17.68 -0.36
N LEU A 22 2.59 -16.45 0.11
CA LEU A 22 1.74 -15.47 -0.59
C LEU A 22 2.21 -15.20 -2.01
N THR A 23 3.53 -15.26 -2.24
CA THR A 23 4.12 -14.98 -3.55
C THR A 23 3.92 -16.11 -4.57
N SER A 24 3.58 -17.32 -4.09
CA SER A 24 3.36 -18.52 -4.90
C SER A 24 1.89 -18.93 -4.99
N ASP A 25 1.07 -18.58 -4.01
CA ASP A 25 -0.34 -18.99 -3.94
C ASP A 25 -1.23 -17.88 -3.34
N PRO A 26 -2.16 -17.29 -4.13
CA PRO A 26 -3.11 -16.30 -3.64
C PRO A 26 -4.01 -16.80 -2.50
N ALA A 27 -4.36 -18.09 -2.46
CA ALA A 27 -5.19 -18.67 -1.40
C ALA A 27 -4.50 -18.69 -0.03
N SER A 28 -3.16 -18.53 -0.01
CA SER A 28 -2.39 -18.41 1.21
C SER A 28 -2.71 -17.14 2.02
N GLY A 29 -3.38 -16.14 1.43
CA GLY A 29 -3.88 -14.96 2.15
C GLY A 29 -4.92 -15.30 3.22
N ASP A 30 -5.88 -16.17 2.89
CA ASP A 30 -6.90 -16.63 3.83
C ASP A 30 -6.29 -17.54 4.91
N ALA A 31 -5.32 -18.38 4.54
CA ALA A 31 -4.59 -19.20 5.49
C ALA A 31 -3.75 -18.36 6.48
N LEU A 32 -3.13 -17.27 6.01
CA LEU A 32 -2.43 -16.31 6.86
C LEU A 32 -3.42 -15.62 7.82
N LYS A 33 -4.57 -15.17 7.31
CA LYS A 33 -5.63 -14.56 8.14
C LYS A 33 -6.14 -15.50 9.23
N ALA A 34 -6.39 -16.77 8.90
CA ALA A 34 -6.83 -17.77 9.87
C ALA A 34 -5.77 -17.99 10.97
N TRP A 35 -4.50 -18.09 10.58
CA TRP A 35 -3.39 -18.25 11.52
C TRP A 35 -3.21 -17.03 12.43
N MET A 36 -3.32 -15.81 11.90
CA MET A 36 -3.28 -14.57 12.69
C MET A 36 -4.34 -14.53 13.79
N LYS A 37 -5.55 -15.07 13.52
CA LYS A 37 -6.62 -15.17 14.51
C LYS A 37 -6.24 -16.11 15.67
N LEU A 38 -5.47 -17.17 15.39
CA LEU A 38 -5.02 -18.13 16.41
C LEU A 38 -3.88 -17.57 17.27
N THR A 39 -2.98 -16.79 16.67
CA THR A 39 -1.77 -16.30 17.35
C THR A 39 -1.93 -14.90 17.95
N GLY A 40 -3.00 -14.17 17.58
CA GLY A 40 -3.23 -12.79 18.00
C GLY A 40 -2.38 -11.77 17.24
N ILE A 41 -1.65 -12.18 16.21
CA ILE A 41 -0.81 -11.30 15.40
C ILE A 41 -1.69 -10.35 14.58
N THR A 42 -1.38 -9.07 14.65
CA THR A 42 -2.11 -8.03 13.92
C THR A 42 -1.62 -7.88 12.48
N ARG A 43 -2.46 -7.29 11.63
CA ARG A 43 -2.13 -7.04 10.22
C ARG A 43 -0.94 -6.08 10.07
N ASP A 44 -0.86 -5.06 10.92
CA ASP A 44 0.28 -4.14 10.91
C ASP A 44 1.58 -4.82 11.36
N GLN A 45 1.53 -5.79 12.30
CA GLN A 45 2.70 -6.59 12.67
C GLN A 45 3.17 -7.50 11.53
N VAL A 46 2.26 -8.06 10.73
CA VAL A 46 2.61 -8.83 9.52
C VAL A 46 3.38 -7.95 8.54
N ILE A 47 2.82 -6.79 8.18
CA ILE A 47 3.45 -5.84 7.25
C ILE A 47 4.79 -5.35 7.78
N ARG A 48 4.86 -4.96 9.06
CA ARG A 48 6.07 -4.48 9.71
C ARG A 48 7.17 -5.54 9.69
N SER A 49 6.88 -6.78 10.08
CA SER A 49 7.90 -7.84 10.14
C SER A 49 8.43 -8.15 8.74
N MET A 50 7.52 -8.32 7.77
CA MET A 50 7.88 -8.60 6.38
C MET A 50 8.83 -7.53 5.81
N LEU A 51 8.57 -6.24 6.05
CA LEU A 51 9.45 -5.16 5.61
C LEU A 51 10.77 -5.14 6.38
N ILE A 52 10.75 -5.33 7.71
CA ILE A 52 11.96 -5.37 8.55
C ILE A 52 12.92 -6.49 8.12
N ASP A 53 12.39 -7.68 7.86
CA ASP A 53 13.18 -8.88 7.58
C ASP A 53 13.87 -8.83 6.22
N ASN A 54 13.42 -7.93 5.35
CA ASN A 54 14.00 -7.71 4.02
C ASN A 54 14.72 -6.35 3.92
N ASP A 55 14.97 -5.70 5.05
CA ASP A 55 15.58 -4.36 5.16
C ASP A 55 14.85 -3.28 4.33
N LEU A 56 13.53 -3.41 4.18
CA LEU A 56 12.64 -2.48 3.45
C LEU A 56 11.79 -1.61 4.39
N GLN A 57 12.09 -1.57 5.67
CA GLN A 57 11.39 -0.74 6.65
C GLN A 57 11.51 0.74 6.33
N VAL A 58 10.42 1.46 6.58
CA VAL A 58 10.43 2.93 6.54
C VAL A 58 11.35 3.44 7.63
N ARG A 59 12.46 4.09 7.25
CA ARG A 59 13.42 4.73 8.15
C ARG A 59 13.58 6.19 7.74
N ILE A 60 13.80 7.07 8.72
CA ILE A 60 14.33 8.41 8.45
C ILE A 60 15.82 8.19 8.22
N ASP A 61 16.25 8.28 6.97
CA ASP A 61 17.64 8.08 6.57
C ASP A 61 18.03 9.15 5.58
N ASP A 62 19.00 9.98 5.96
CA ASP A 62 19.56 11.03 5.09
C ASP A 62 20.45 10.43 3.99
N ASN A 63 20.85 9.15 4.12
CA ASN A 63 21.68 8.39 3.19
C ASN A 63 20.93 7.17 2.63
N PHE A 64 19.69 7.37 2.19
CA PHE A 64 18.85 6.30 1.66
C PHE A 64 19.58 5.41 0.63
N ASP A 65 19.65 4.11 0.91
CA ASP A 65 20.17 3.08 0.02
C ASP A 65 19.02 2.28 -0.64
N PRO A 66 18.85 2.32 -1.97
CA PRO A 66 17.85 1.52 -2.67
C PRO A 66 18.26 0.06 -2.88
N ALA A 67 19.51 -0.34 -2.61
CA ALA A 67 20.01 -1.69 -2.86
C ALA A 67 19.16 -2.82 -2.23
N PRO A 68 18.61 -2.68 -1.00
CA PRO A 68 17.72 -3.68 -0.43
C PRO A 68 16.51 -3.99 -1.30
N PHE A 69 15.94 -3.00 -2.01
CA PHE A 69 14.82 -3.20 -2.92
C PHE A 69 15.18 -4.03 -4.15
N GLU A 70 16.45 -4.05 -4.55
CA GLU A 70 16.95 -4.84 -5.69
C GLU A 70 17.36 -6.26 -5.32
N SER A 71 17.54 -6.53 -4.03
CA SER A 71 17.83 -7.87 -3.53
C SER A 71 16.68 -8.84 -3.83
N GLU A 72 16.99 -10.13 -3.91
CA GLU A 72 15.97 -11.17 -4.11
C GLU A 72 14.93 -11.16 -2.98
N GLY A 73 15.37 -10.96 -1.72
CA GLY A 73 14.47 -10.80 -0.58
C GLY A 73 13.55 -9.58 -0.72
N GLY A 74 14.11 -8.43 -1.12
CA GLY A 74 13.34 -7.22 -1.38
C GLY A 74 12.28 -7.41 -2.46
N LYS A 75 12.63 -8.02 -3.59
CA LYS A 75 11.70 -8.34 -4.68
C LYS A 75 10.57 -9.27 -4.24
N GLN A 76 10.90 -10.32 -3.48
CA GLN A 76 9.91 -11.24 -2.92
C GLN A 76 8.99 -10.53 -1.91
N CYS A 77 9.54 -9.66 -1.07
CA CYS A 77 8.79 -8.86 -0.11
C CYS A 77 7.79 -7.93 -0.80
N LEU A 78 8.20 -7.22 -1.86
CA LEU A 78 7.30 -6.36 -2.64
C LEU A 78 6.20 -7.15 -3.32
N LYS A 79 6.54 -8.33 -3.87
CA LYS A 79 5.53 -9.24 -4.45
C LYS A 79 4.52 -9.71 -3.39
N ALA A 80 4.97 -10.04 -2.18
CA ALA A 80 4.07 -10.39 -1.08
C ALA A 80 3.21 -9.18 -0.68
N PHE A 81 3.77 -7.98 -0.65
CA PHE A 81 3.05 -6.74 -0.37
C PHE A 81 1.94 -6.48 -1.41
N ASP A 82 2.23 -6.66 -2.70
CA ASP A 82 1.25 -6.54 -3.80
C ASP A 82 0.07 -7.50 -3.63
N MET A 83 0.35 -8.73 -3.19
CA MET A 83 -0.66 -9.74 -2.89
C MET A 83 -1.53 -9.33 -1.69
N LEU A 84 -0.91 -8.80 -0.63
CA LEU A 84 -1.64 -8.30 0.54
C LEU A 84 -2.50 -7.08 0.21
N LEU A 85 -2.03 -6.14 -0.63
CA LEU A 85 -2.82 -5.01 -1.12
C LEU A 85 -4.07 -5.48 -1.89
N SER A 86 -3.93 -6.55 -2.65
CA SER A 86 -5.03 -7.13 -3.41
C SER A 86 -6.07 -7.79 -2.50
N HIS A 87 -5.67 -8.26 -1.32
CA HIS A 87 -6.54 -8.92 -0.36
C HIS A 87 -7.29 -7.92 0.55
N PRO A 88 -8.64 -7.84 0.51
CA PRO A 88 -9.41 -6.82 1.22
C PRO A 88 -9.12 -6.72 2.72
N ASP A 89 -8.94 -7.86 3.39
CA ASP A 89 -8.66 -7.90 4.84
C ASP A 89 -7.35 -7.23 5.26
N PHE A 90 -6.35 -7.10 4.39
CA PHE A 90 -5.03 -6.57 4.79
C PHE A 90 -4.86 -5.09 4.52
N ARG A 91 -5.74 -4.49 3.68
CA ARG A 91 -5.68 -3.08 3.27
C ARG A 91 -5.66 -2.11 4.46
N ASP A 92 -6.51 -2.34 5.46
CA ASP A 92 -6.56 -1.51 6.67
C ASP A 92 -5.25 -1.57 7.46
N GLY A 93 -4.63 -2.75 7.56
CA GLY A 93 -3.33 -2.92 8.22
C GLY A 93 -2.21 -2.18 7.50
N ILE A 94 -2.22 -2.21 6.17
CA ILE A 94 -1.27 -1.47 5.32
C ILE A 94 -1.44 0.03 5.53
N VAL A 95 -2.67 0.54 5.51
CA VAL A 95 -2.95 1.97 5.74
C VAL A 95 -2.47 2.40 7.12
N VAL A 96 -2.77 1.62 8.16
CA VAL A 96 -2.33 1.92 9.54
C VAL A 96 -0.80 1.93 9.64
N TYR A 97 -0.12 0.92 9.07
CA TYR A 97 1.33 0.84 9.09
C TYR A 97 1.95 2.03 8.35
N MET A 98 1.64 2.18 7.05
CA MET A 98 2.28 3.20 6.22
C MET A 98 1.99 4.62 6.72
N SER A 99 0.75 4.91 7.13
CA SER A 99 0.42 6.24 7.64
C SER A 99 1.14 6.54 8.96
N GLY A 100 1.38 5.54 9.81
CA GLY A 100 2.08 5.71 11.08
C GLY A 100 3.60 5.94 10.94
N GLU A 101 4.19 5.38 9.89
CA GLU A 101 5.64 5.40 9.63
C GLU A 101 6.07 6.52 8.66
N LEU A 102 5.25 6.86 7.65
CA LEU A 102 5.53 7.97 6.73
C LEU A 102 5.24 9.31 7.44
N ARG A 103 6.30 9.94 7.95
CA ARG A 103 6.24 11.21 8.73
C ARG A 103 6.90 12.38 8.01
N GLY A 104 6.87 12.38 6.67
CA GLY A 104 7.20 13.55 5.84
C GLY A 104 8.62 13.60 5.28
N ASN A 105 9.56 12.81 5.80
CA ASN A 105 10.97 12.83 5.35
C ASN A 105 11.44 11.55 4.66
N GLN A 106 10.55 10.57 4.45
CA GLN A 106 10.90 9.30 3.80
C GLN A 106 10.55 9.29 2.30
N LEU A 107 10.72 10.43 1.64
CA LEU A 107 10.31 10.61 0.23
C LEU A 107 11.09 9.68 -0.70
N GLN A 108 12.39 9.50 -0.46
CA GLN A 108 13.24 8.60 -1.25
C GLN A 108 12.83 7.14 -1.10
N TRP A 109 12.51 6.70 0.13
CA TRP A 109 11.96 5.37 0.37
C TRP A 109 10.62 5.18 -0.34
N LEU A 110 9.72 6.17 -0.24
CA LEU A 110 8.39 6.09 -0.87
C LEU A 110 8.49 6.07 -2.40
N GLN A 111 9.42 6.85 -2.97
CA GLN A 111 9.75 6.81 -4.38
C GLN A 111 10.24 5.42 -4.79
N ALA A 112 11.28 4.89 -4.13
CA ALA A 112 11.84 3.59 -4.46
C ALA A 112 10.82 2.45 -4.31
N PHE A 113 9.96 2.54 -3.31
CA PHE A 113 8.83 1.65 -3.09
C PHE A 113 7.84 1.73 -4.25
N CYS A 114 7.35 2.92 -4.61
CA CYS A 114 6.39 3.10 -5.69
C CYS A 114 6.93 2.72 -7.08
N GLU A 115 8.22 2.93 -7.34
CA GLU A 115 8.89 2.54 -8.59
C GLU A 115 8.88 1.03 -8.85
N ARG A 116 8.74 0.21 -7.80
CA ARG A 116 8.86 -1.26 -7.88
C ARG A 116 7.56 -2.01 -7.65
N LEU A 117 6.49 -1.31 -7.30
CA LEU A 117 5.16 -1.91 -7.24
C LEU A 117 4.52 -1.99 -8.62
N GLN A 118 3.66 -2.99 -8.82
CA GLN A 118 2.87 -3.09 -10.04
C GLN A 118 1.76 -2.03 -10.09
N ALA A 119 1.35 -1.64 -11.31
CA ALA A 119 0.25 -0.70 -11.53
C ALA A 119 -1.02 -1.09 -10.76
N LYS A 120 -1.40 -2.37 -10.75
CA LYS A 120 -2.56 -2.86 -9.99
C LYS A 120 -2.45 -2.62 -8.48
N ALA A 121 -1.26 -2.80 -7.91
CA ALA A 121 -1.00 -2.59 -6.50
C ALA A 121 -1.01 -1.10 -6.13
N LEU A 122 -0.40 -0.25 -6.95
CA LEU A 122 -0.46 1.21 -6.82
C LEU A 122 -1.90 1.72 -6.95
N SER A 123 -2.66 1.20 -7.92
CA SER A 123 -4.09 1.49 -8.07
C SER A 123 -4.88 1.09 -6.82
N ASN A 124 -4.62 -0.10 -6.28
CA ASN A 124 -5.21 -0.53 -5.00
C ASN A 124 -4.89 0.50 -3.92
N LEU A 125 -3.61 0.83 -3.71
CA LEU A 125 -3.13 1.74 -2.66
C LEU A 125 -3.78 3.12 -2.73
N LEU A 126 -3.87 3.72 -3.92
CA LEU A 126 -4.51 5.02 -4.15
C LEU A 126 -6.01 4.99 -3.87
N LEU A 127 -6.66 3.87 -4.18
CA LEU A 127 -8.11 3.70 -4.10
C LEU A 127 -8.56 2.92 -2.85
N ILE A 128 -7.65 2.64 -1.89
CA ILE A 128 -8.05 2.05 -0.61
C ILE A 128 -9.07 2.99 0.04
N LYS A 129 -10.18 2.39 0.48
CA LYS A 129 -11.16 3.01 1.37
C LYS A 129 -10.97 2.39 2.76
N PRO A 130 -10.23 3.04 3.66
CA PRO A 130 -10.02 2.51 4.99
C PRO A 130 -11.35 2.40 5.75
N SER A 131 -11.47 1.42 6.65
CA SER A 131 -12.67 1.33 7.48
C SER A 131 -12.86 2.59 8.35
N PRO A 132 -14.09 2.89 8.81
CA PRO A 132 -14.35 4.04 9.70
C PRO A 132 -13.48 4.04 10.96
N LYS A 133 -13.17 2.85 11.49
CA LYS A 133 -12.28 2.68 12.65
C LYS A 133 -10.85 3.14 12.32
N VAL A 134 -10.33 2.79 11.15
CA VAL A 134 -8.99 3.23 10.71
C VAL A 134 -8.99 4.73 10.42
N MET A 135 -10.01 5.25 9.75
CA MET A 135 -10.14 6.69 9.52
C MET A 135 -10.16 7.50 10.82
N ALA A 136 -10.91 7.04 11.83
CA ALA A 136 -10.94 7.68 13.14
C ALA A 136 -9.57 7.62 13.84
N ARG A 137 -8.88 6.47 13.79
CA ARG A 137 -7.54 6.29 14.37
C ARG A 137 -6.49 7.20 13.74
N LEU A 138 -6.60 7.44 12.44
CA LEU A 138 -5.66 8.26 11.66
C LEU A 138 -6.16 9.71 11.49
N SER A 139 -7.16 10.13 12.27
CA SER A 139 -7.64 11.51 12.25
C SER A 139 -6.49 12.47 12.53
N GLY A 140 -6.33 13.48 11.68
CA GLY A 140 -5.23 14.45 11.74
C GLY A 140 -3.97 14.06 10.95
N TRP A 141 -3.91 12.86 10.37
CA TRP A 141 -2.79 12.44 9.52
C TRP A 141 -3.14 12.67 8.04
N PRO A 142 -2.17 13.08 7.20
CA PRO A 142 -2.39 13.19 5.76
C PRO A 142 -2.85 11.84 5.17
N PRO A 143 -3.91 11.78 4.36
CA PRO A 143 -4.36 10.53 3.76
C PRO A 143 -3.23 9.85 3.00
N LEU A 144 -2.98 8.56 3.26
CA LEU A 144 -1.89 7.81 2.60
C LEU A 144 -1.88 7.98 1.08
N ARG A 145 -3.05 7.92 0.45
CA ARG A 145 -3.20 8.11 -1.00
C ARG A 145 -2.66 9.46 -1.52
N VAL A 146 -2.75 10.52 -0.72
CA VAL A 146 -2.22 11.85 -1.06
C VAL A 146 -0.70 11.86 -0.92
N GLN A 147 -0.15 11.11 0.03
CA GLN A 147 1.30 10.96 0.19
C GLN A 147 1.92 10.11 -0.93
N VAL A 148 1.22 9.06 -1.37
CA VAL A 148 1.67 8.11 -2.41
C VAL A 148 1.58 8.71 -3.81
N ALA A 149 0.51 9.45 -4.12
CA ALA A 149 0.20 9.93 -5.48
C ALA A 149 1.37 10.63 -6.21
N PRO A 150 2.15 11.52 -5.56
CA PRO A 150 3.27 12.20 -6.21
C PRO A 150 4.40 11.26 -6.68
N PHE A 151 4.55 10.10 -6.03
CA PHE A 151 5.64 9.16 -6.27
C PHE A 151 5.28 8.03 -7.23
N VAL A 152 4.05 8.02 -7.75
CA VAL A 152 3.64 7.02 -8.73
C VAL A 152 4.36 7.28 -10.05
N PRO A 153 5.07 6.28 -10.61
CA PRO A 153 5.78 6.43 -11.87
C PRO A 153 4.85 6.79 -13.02
N GLU A 154 5.27 7.76 -13.83
CA GLU A 154 4.44 8.32 -14.90
C GLU A 154 4.03 7.26 -15.93
N GLN A 155 4.94 6.35 -16.28
CA GLN A 155 4.71 5.25 -17.20
C GLN A 155 3.61 4.28 -16.76
N LEU A 156 3.24 4.24 -15.46
CA LEU A 156 2.19 3.37 -14.93
C LEU A 156 0.83 4.07 -14.84
N ARG A 157 0.77 5.40 -14.99
CA ARG A 157 -0.45 6.19 -14.73
C ARG A 157 -1.61 5.80 -15.65
N GLU A 158 -1.35 5.54 -16.92
CA GLU A 158 -2.39 5.11 -17.87
C GLU A 158 -3.00 3.76 -17.49
N GLU A 159 -2.17 2.78 -17.11
CA GLU A 159 -2.63 1.46 -16.69
C GLU A 159 -3.46 1.57 -15.39
N ILE A 160 -2.99 2.37 -14.43
CA ILE A 160 -3.71 2.65 -13.18
C ILE A 160 -5.06 3.32 -13.47
N ALA A 161 -5.10 4.31 -14.35
CA ALA A 161 -6.34 5.00 -14.74
C ALA A 161 -7.32 4.04 -15.45
N GLU A 162 -6.82 3.10 -16.25
CA GLU A 162 -7.64 2.07 -16.89
C GLU A 162 -8.22 1.08 -15.87
N ASP A 163 -7.44 0.63 -14.91
CA ASP A 163 -7.92 -0.21 -13.81
C ASP A 163 -8.95 0.52 -12.94
N ALA A 164 -8.73 1.79 -12.61
CA ALA A 164 -9.70 2.62 -11.91
C ALA A 164 -11.00 2.81 -12.70
N ARG A 165 -10.92 2.99 -14.02
CA ARG A 165 -12.09 3.06 -14.92
C ARG A 165 -12.90 1.77 -14.88
N LYS A 166 -12.24 0.60 -15.00
CA LYS A 166 -12.90 -0.72 -14.90
C LYS A 166 -13.63 -0.90 -13.57
N ARG A 167 -13.11 -0.30 -12.50
CA ARG A 167 -13.71 -0.31 -11.15
C ARG A 167 -14.76 0.79 -10.92
N ARG A 168 -15.03 1.64 -11.92
CA ARG A 168 -15.90 2.83 -11.80
C ARG A 168 -15.41 3.83 -10.74
N GLN A 169 -14.10 3.94 -10.56
CA GLN A 169 -13.45 4.80 -9.58
C GLN A 169 -12.52 5.84 -10.23
N VAL A 170 -12.59 6.03 -11.54
CA VAL A 170 -11.71 6.97 -12.26
C VAL A 170 -11.84 8.41 -11.76
N SER A 171 -13.05 8.88 -11.41
CA SER A 171 -13.26 10.20 -10.80
C SER A 171 -12.65 10.32 -9.42
N ALA A 172 -12.72 9.26 -8.61
CA ALA A 172 -12.08 9.24 -7.30
C ALA A 172 -10.56 9.30 -7.42
N LEU A 173 -9.98 8.59 -8.39
CA LEU A 173 -8.56 8.65 -8.69
C LEU A 173 -8.15 10.06 -9.14
N TYR A 174 -8.88 10.65 -10.09
CA TYR A 174 -8.62 12.00 -10.57
C TYR A 174 -8.65 13.03 -9.44
N ASN A 175 -9.64 12.97 -8.54
CA ASN A 175 -9.73 13.90 -7.41
C ASN A 175 -8.56 13.78 -6.42
N ILE A 176 -7.80 12.68 -6.45
CA ILE A 176 -6.60 12.48 -5.63
C ILE A 176 -5.36 12.98 -6.38
N THR A 177 -5.27 12.71 -7.68
CA THR A 177 -4.00 12.79 -8.43
C THR A 177 -3.94 13.93 -9.44
N GLY A 178 -5.09 14.42 -9.93
CA GLY A 178 -5.18 15.38 -11.03
C GLY A 178 -4.69 14.86 -12.38
N TRP A 179 -4.47 13.55 -12.55
CA TRP A 179 -3.87 13.03 -13.79
C TRP A 179 -4.79 13.17 -15.00
N THR A 180 -4.26 13.74 -16.07
CA THR A 180 -4.98 13.96 -17.35
C THR A 180 -5.50 12.66 -17.96
N CYS A 181 -4.74 11.57 -17.87
CA CYS A 181 -5.17 10.25 -18.37
C CYS A 181 -6.43 9.71 -17.67
N CYS A 182 -6.76 10.17 -16.45
CA CYS A 182 -8.03 9.84 -15.80
C CYS A 182 -9.20 10.57 -16.48
N ARG A 183 -9.00 11.84 -16.88
CA ARG A 183 -10.00 12.65 -17.59
C ARG A 183 -10.32 12.05 -18.96
N GLU A 184 -9.30 11.65 -19.71
CA GLU A 184 -9.45 11.01 -21.04
C GLU A 184 -10.24 9.69 -20.97
N LYS A 185 -10.10 8.96 -19.86
CA LYS A 185 -10.79 7.69 -19.61
C LYS A 185 -12.18 7.84 -19.00
N ALA A 186 -12.54 9.02 -18.51
CA ALA A 186 -13.85 9.29 -17.93
C ALA A 186 -14.92 9.39 -19.01
N LYS A 187 -16.13 8.91 -18.70
CA LYS A 187 -17.31 9.02 -19.57
C LYS A 187 -18.56 9.26 -18.73
N GLY A 188 -19.54 9.98 -19.27
CA GLY A 188 -20.83 10.25 -18.61
C GLY A 188 -20.65 10.93 -17.25
N SER A 189 -21.38 10.45 -16.24
CA SER A 189 -21.39 11.04 -14.89
C SER A 189 -20.02 11.14 -14.22
N ALA A 190 -19.07 10.27 -14.60
CA ALA A 190 -17.70 10.35 -14.09
C ALA A 190 -16.97 11.60 -14.58
N LEU A 191 -17.20 12.01 -15.83
CA LEU A 191 -16.64 13.22 -16.43
C LEU A 191 -17.28 14.46 -15.80
N ASP A 192 -18.61 14.45 -15.64
CA ASP A 192 -19.35 15.56 -15.01
C ASP A 192 -18.88 15.81 -13.57
N THR A 193 -18.60 14.73 -12.82
CA THR A 193 -18.03 14.79 -11.46
C THR A 193 -16.64 15.42 -11.46
N MET A 194 -15.78 15.07 -12.42
CA MET A 194 -14.44 15.65 -12.52
C MET A 194 -14.49 17.13 -12.90
N MET A 195 -15.34 17.50 -13.86
CA MET A 195 -15.52 18.89 -14.28
C MET A 195 -16.07 19.77 -13.15
N SER A 196 -16.99 19.23 -12.34
CA SER A 196 -17.50 19.93 -11.15
C SER A 196 -16.39 20.14 -10.12
N GLY A 197 -15.55 19.12 -9.89
CA GLY A 197 -14.39 19.20 -9.00
C GLY A 197 -13.32 20.19 -9.45
N ASP A 198 -13.06 20.29 -10.77
CA ASP A 198 -12.12 21.26 -11.35
C ASP A 198 -12.59 22.72 -11.19
N LEU A 199 -13.90 22.92 -11.09
CA LEU A 199 -14.52 24.23 -10.92
C LEU A 199 -14.66 24.66 -9.44
N GLY A 200 -14.20 23.82 -8.49
CA GLY A 200 -14.14 24.16 -7.07
C GLY A 200 -15.50 24.19 -6.35
N MET A 201 -16.50 23.48 -6.86
CA MET A 201 -17.81 23.31 -6.19
C MET A 201 -17.90 22.00 -5.40
#